data_AF-A0A1M7ZYE9-F1
#
_entry.id   AF-A0A1M7ZYE9-F1
#
_cell.length_a   1.000
_cell.length_b   1.000
_cell.length_c   1.000
_cell.angle_alpha   90.00
_cell.angle_beta   90.00
_cell.angle_gamma   90.00
#
_symmetry.space_group_name_H-M   'P 1'
#
loop_
_entity.id
_entity.type
_entity.pdbx_description
1 polymer ?
#
loop_
_entity_poly.entity_id
_entity_poly.type
_entity_poly.pdbx_seq_one_letter_code
_entity_poly.pdbx_strand_id
1 'polypeptide(L)'
;MSAKNKLYLFLSIVVLLLTFVAILQNFETVHFIGFETEIIWIPIWIGVVILPLLNLYEIAVNTEGYNKYYWLALVINLITIFFILRYFEIALLS
;
A
#
# COMPACT_ATOMS: atom_id res chain seq x y z
N MET A 1 -3.64 22.72 -6.06
CA MET A 1 -3.93 21.30 -5.77
C MET A 1 -3.48 20.48 -6.96
N SER A 2 -2.40 19.71 -6.83
CA SER A 2 -1.78 19.00 -7.96
C SER A 2 -2.50 17.69 -8.26
N ALA A 3 -2.61 17.28 -9.52
CA ALA A 3 -3.17 15.97 -9.91
C ALA A 3 -2.46 14.79 -9.22
N LYS A 4 -1.18 14.98 -8.85
CA LYS A 4 -0.33 13.99 -8.18
C LYS A 4 -0.90 13.54 -6.83
N ASN A 5 -1.44 14.45 -6.02
CA ASN A 5 -1.90 14.10 -4.68
C ASN A 5 -3.17 13.25 -4.69
N LYS A 6 -4.08 13.51 -5.63
CA LYS A 6 -5.27 12.69 -5.87
C LYS A 6 -4.89 11.31 -6.39
N LEU A 7 -3.89 11.24 -7.28
CA LEU A 7 -3.39 9.98 -7.81
C LEU A 7 -2.82 9.10 -6.69
N TYR A 8 -1.98 9.65 -5.80
CA TYR A 8 -1.40 8.87 -4.72
C TYR A 8 -2.45 8.37 -3.73
N LEU A 9 -3.43 9.21 -3.39
CA LEU A 9 -4.57 8.78 -2.58
C LEU A 9 -5.38 7.68 -3.27
N PHE A 10 -5.69 7.85 -4.55
CA PHE A 10 -6.43 6.86 -5.34
C PHE A 10 -5.70 5.51 -5.36
N LEU A 11 -4.39 5.51 -5.66
CA LEU A 11 -3.57 4.30 -5.66
C LEU A 11 -3.53 3.65 -4.27
N SER A 12 -3.43 4.45 -3.21
CA SER A 12 -3.45 3.95 -1.82
C SER A 12 -4.76 3.22 -1.50
N ILE A 13 -5.91 3.79 -1.94
CA ILE A 13 -7.23 3.17 -1.79
C ILE A 13 -7.31 1.88 -2.62
N VAL A 14 -6.86 1.89 -3.88
CA VAL A 14 -6.87 0.71 -4.75
C VAL A 14 -6.06 -0.43 -4.13
N VAL A 15 -4.87 -0.14 -3.60
CA VAL A 15 -4.02 -1.15 -2.96
C VAL A 15 -4.69 -1.71 -1.70
N LEU A 16 -5.35 -0.88 -0.89
CA LEU A 16 -6.14 -1.36 0.25
C LEU A 16 -7.27 -2.30 -0.18
N LEU A 17 -8.02 -1.94 -1.22
CA LEU A 17 -9.10 -2.79 -1.75
C LEU A 17 -8.57 -4.11 -2.30
N LEU A 18 -7.46 -4.08 -3.06
CA LEU A 18 -6.81 -5.29 -3.55
C LEU A 18 -6.33 -6.18 -2.39
N THR A 19 -5.84 -5.57 -1.31
CA THR A 19 -5.45 -6.31 -0.10
C THR A 19 -6.64 -7.04 0.51
N PHE A 20 -7.80 -6.39 0.64
CA PHE A 20 -8.99 -7.10 1.12
C PHE A 20 -9.44 -8.20 0.17
N VAL A 21 -9.37 -7.98 -1.14
CA VAL A 21 -9.68 -9.03 -2.13
C VAL A 21 -8.73 -10.22 -1.98
N ALA A 22 -7.43 -9.98 -1.83
CA ALA A 22 -6.41 -11.00 -1.63
C ALA A 22 -6.58 -11.78 -0.31
N ILE A 23 -7.06 -11.13 0.75
CA ILE A 23 -7.34 -11.81 2.03
C ILE A 23 -8.60 -12.69 1.94
N LEU A 24 -9.61 -12.27 1.17
CA LEU A 24 -10.91 -12.92 1.14
C LEU A 24 -11.04 -14.01 0.04
N GLN A 25 -10.14 -14.04 -0.92
CA GLN A 25 -10.18 -14.95 -2.07
C GLN A 25 -8.83 -15.57 -2.33
N ASN A 26 -8.83 -16.83 -2.79
CA ASN A 26 -7.61 -17.52 -3.21
C ASN A 26 -7.30 -17.18 -4.68
N PHE A 27 -6.02 -17.00 -4.99
CA PHE A 27 -5.55 -16.70 -6.34
C PHE A 27 -4.52 -17.74 -6.81
N GLU A 28 -4.28 -17.78 -8.12
CA GLU A 28 -3.26 -18.68 -8.67
C GLU A 28 -1.86 -18.32 -8.13
N THR A 29 -1.16 -19.34 -7.65
CA THR A 29 0.22 -19.23 -7.20
C THR A 29 1.16 -19.25 -8.40
N VAL A 30 2.07 -18.27 -8.43
CA VAL A 30 3.12 -18.16 -9.44
C VAL A 30 4.48 -18.20 -8.78
N HIS A 31 5.46 -18.72 -9.50
CA HIS A 31 6.85 -18.68 -9.06
C HIS A 31 7.45 -17.32 -9.44
N PHE A 32 7.74 -16.48 -8.45
CA PHE A 32 8.25 -15.13 -8.63
C PHE A 32 9.52 -14.94 -7.82
N ILE A 33 10.64 -14.59 -8.47
CA ILE A 33 11.94 -14.31 -7.83
C ILE A 33 12.35 -15.36 -6.77
N GLY A 34 12.21 -16.65 -7.09
CA GLY A 34 12.67 -17.73 -6.22
C GLY A 34 11.71 -18.11 -5.07
N PHE A 35 10.49 -17.57 -5.02
CA PHE A 35 9.46 -17.97 -4.08
C PHE A 35 8.10 -18.12 -4.75
N GLU A 36 7.20 -18.88 -4.12
CA GLU A 36 5.82 -19.01 -4.56
C GLU A 36 4.96 -17.94 -3.89
N THR A 37 4.17 -17.22 -4.68
CA THR A 37 3.24 -16.20 -4.19
C THR A 37 2.00 -16.16 -5.06
N GLU A 38 0.85 -15.83 -4.49
CA GLU A 38 -0.34 -15.64 -5.32
C GLU A 38 -0.18 -14.39 -6.17
N ILE A 39 -0.62 -14.47 -7.44
CA ILE A 39 -0.40 -13.44 -8.44
C ILE A 39 -0.89 -12.04 -8.00
N ILE A 40 -1.95 -11.98 -7.19
CA ILE A 40 -2.51 -10.73 -6.68
C ILE A 40 -1.58 -10.00 -5.70
N TRP A 41 -0.72 -10.73 -4.97
CA TRP A 41 0.19 -10.13 -3.99
C TRP A 41 1.30 -9.32 -4.64
N ILE A 42 1.70 -9.64 -5.87
CA ILE A 42 2.80 -8.95 -6.58
C ILE A 42 2.53 -7.43 -6.70
N PRO A 43 1.42 -6.96 -7.30
CA PRO A 43 1.13 -5.52 -7.37
C PRO A 43 0.87 -4.90 -6.00
N ILE A 44 0.31 -5.67 -5.04
CA ILE A 44 0.08 -5.18 -3.66
C ILE A 44 1.41 -4.86 -2.98
N TRP A 45 2.39 -5.77 -3.02
CA TRP A 45 3.71 -5.56 -2.42
C TRP A 45 4.42 -4.34 -2.99
N ILE A 46 4.37 -4.15 -4.30
CA ILE A 46 4.94 -2.97 -4.97
C ILE A 46 4.28 -1.68 -4.44
N GLY A 47 2.95 -1.65 -4.40
CA GLY A 47 2.21 -0.50 -3.90
C GLY A 47 2.50 -0.19 -2.43
N VAL A 48 2.50 -1.23 -1.59
CA VAL A 48 2.70 -1.14 -0.14
C VAL A 48 4.09 -0.62 0.22
N VAL A 49 5.13 -0.97 -0.53
CA VAL A 49 6.50 -0.47 -0.27
C VAL A 49 6.68 0.95 -0.82
N ILE A 50 6.23 1.21 -2.05
CA ILE A 50 6.56 2.46 -2.74
C ILE A 50 5.67 3.63 -2.30
N LEU A 51 4.35 3.43 -2.15
CA LEU A 51 3.41 4.54 -1.90
C LEU A 51 3.64 5.26 -0.56
N PRO A 52 3.91 4.59 0.59
CA PRO A 52 4.23 5.29 1.83
C PRO A 52 5.45 6.19 1.69
N LEU A 53 6.51 5.71 1.03
CA LEU A 53 7.76 6.45 0.84
C LEU A 53 7.53 7.70 -0.02
N LEU A 54 6.74 7.57 -1.09
CA LEU A 54 6.36 8.71 -1.93
C LEU A 54 5.51 9.73 -1.17
N ASN A 55 4.54 9.26 -0.36
CA ASN A 55 3.72 10.16 0.47
C ASN A 55 4.57 10.89 1.51
N LEU A 56 5.50 10.20 2.18
CA LEU A 56 6.43 10.80 3.14
C LEU A 56 7.34 11.83 2.48
N TYR A 57 7.90 11.51 1.31
CA TYR A 57 8.71 12.46 0.53
C TYR A 57 7.93 13.74 0.20
N GLU A 58 6.70 13.59 -0.31
CA GLU A 58 5.86 14.75 -0.64
C GLU A 58 5.47 15.58 0.59
N ILE A 59 5.23 14.94 1.74
CA ILE A 59 4.93 15.63 2.99
C ILE A 59 6.17 16.42 3.46
N ALA A 60 7.36 15.82 3.40
CA ALA A 60 8.60 16.42 3.86
C ALA A 60 9.07 17.58 2.97
N VAL A 61 8.84 17.50 1.65
CA VAL A 61 9.26 18.53 0.69
C VAL A 61 8.25 19.67 0.61
N ASN A 62 6.95 19.40 0.74
CA ASN A 62 5.90 20.42 0.65
C ASN A 62 5.40 20.84 2.04
N THR A 63 6.23 21.59 2.78
CA THR A 63 5.95 22.02 4.17
C THR A 63 5.05 23.26 4.27
N GLU A 64 5.02 24.11 3.24
CA GLU A 64 4.30 25.38 3.24
C GLU A 64 2.86 25.27 2.69
N GLY A 65 2.48 24.09 2.18
CA GLY A 65 1.21 23.87 1.48
C GLY A 65 0.28 22.87 2.16
N TYR A 66 -1.01 22.96 1.84
CA TYR A 66 -2.02 22.02 2.32
C TYR A 66 -1.83 20.61 1.72
N ASN A 67 -1.20 19.73 2.50
CA ASN A 67 -0.75 18.38 2.15
C ASN A 67 -1.67 17.26 2.69
N LYS A 68 -2.93 17.58 3.02
CA LYS A 68 -3.91 16.63 3.61
C LYS A 68 -4.07 15.32 2.86
N TYR A 69 -3.97 15.36 1.52
CA TYR A 69 -4.23 14.18 0.68
C TYR A 69 -3.08 13.19 0.78
N TYR A 70 -1.84 13.67 0.89
CA TYR A 70 -0.68 12.81 1.14
C TYR A 70 -0.72 12.23 2.55
N TRP A 71 -1.14 13.02 3.55
CA TRP A 71 -1.37 12.51 4.90
C TRP A 71 -2.45 11.43 4.94
N LEU A 72 -3.59 11.66 4.30
CA LEU A 72 -4.67 10.67 4.23
C LEU A 72 -4.23 9.40 3.48
N ALA A 73 -3.51 9.56 2.37
CA ALA A 73 -2.94 8.44 1.62
C ALA A 73 -1.94 7.64 2.47
N LEU A 74 -1.09 8.32 3.25
CA LEU A 74 -0.17 7.67 4.17
C LEU A 74 -0.90 6.87 5.25
N VAL A 75 -1.94 7.43 5.87
CA VAL A 75 -2.77 6.71 6.86
C VAL A 75 -3.37 5.45 6.25
N ILE A 76 -3.92 5.54 5.03
CA ILE A 76 -4.46 4.37 4.31
C ILE A 76 -3.37 3.33 4.09
N ASN A 77 -2.17 3.72 3.67
CA ASN A 77 -1.09 2.77 3.47
C ASN A 77 -0.65 2.09 4.77
N LEU A 78 -0.63 2.81 5.90
CA LEU A 78 -0.32 2.23 7.20
C LEU A 78 -1.38 1.20 7.62
N ILE A 79 -2.66 1.49 7.37
CA ILE A 79 -3.76 0.54 7.58
C ILE A 79 -3.57 -0.71 6.70
N THR A 80 -3.25 -0.52 5.42
CA THR A 80 -2.95 -1.64 4.51
C THR A 80 -1.81 -2.49 5.03
N ILE A 81 -0.69 -1.87 5.43
CA ILE A 81 0.47 -2.57 6.01
C ILE A 81 0.04 -3.39 7.23
N PHE A 82 -0.75 -2.81 8.13
CA PHE A 82 -1.26 -3.52 9.31
C PHE A 82 -2.04 -4.80 8.93
N PHE A 83 -2.95 -4.73 7.96
CA PHE A 83 -3.70 -5.90 7.50
C PHE A 83 -2.80 -6.98 6.87
N ILE A 84 -1.80 -6.58 6.09
CA ILE A 84 -0.84 -7.50 5.47
C ILE A 84 0.01 -8.19 6.54
N LEU A 85 0.56 -7.42 7.48
CA LEU A 85 1.35 -7.97 8.59
C LEU A 85 0.54 -8.98 9.39
N ARG A 86 -0.74 -8.69 9.64
CA ARG A 86 -1.66 -9.60 10.33
C ARG A 86 -1.95 -10.86 9.52
N TYR A 87 -2.20 -10.73 8.21
CA TYR A 87 -2.52 -11.86 7.33
C TYR A 87 -1.37 -12.85 7.21
N PHE A 88 -0.14 -12.36 7.06
CA PHE A 88 1.06 -13.19 6.96
C PHE A 88 1.65 -13.59 8.32
N GLU A 89 0.97 -13.29 9.43
CA GLU A 89 1.41 -13.60 10.79
C GLU A 89 2.85 -13.12 11.08
N ILE A 90 3.22 -11.96 10.54
CA ILE A 90 4.57 -11.42 10.71
C ILE A 90 4.77 -11.06 12.18
N ALA A 91 5.87 -11.53 12.77
CA ALA A 91 6.18 -11.48 14.21
C ALA A 91 6.13 -10.09 14.88
N LEU A 92 5.97 -9.02 14.11
CA LEU A 92 5.74 -7.67 14.64
C LEU A 92 4.36 -7.51 15.33
N LEU A 93 3.39 -8.36 14.99
CA LEU A 93 2.01 -8.35 15.48
C LEU A 93 1.55 -9.72 16.03
N SER A 94 2.49 -10.64 16.28
CA SER A 94 2.23 -11.97 16.88
C SER A 94 2.02 -11.89 18.38
#